data_AF-A0A3N5GEX5-F1
#
_entry.id   AF-A0A3N5GEX5-F1
#
_cell.length_a   1.000
_cell.length_b   1.000
_cell.length_c   1.000
_cell.angle_alpha   90.00
_cell.angle_beta   90.00
_cell.angle_gamma   90.00
#
_symmetry.space_group_name_H-M   'P 1'
#
loop_
_entity.id
_entity.type
_entity.pdbx_description
1 polymer ?
#
loop_
_entity_poly.entity_id
_entity_poly.type
_entity_poly.pdbx_seq_one_letter_code
_entity_poly.pdbx_strand_id
1 'polypeptide(L)'
;DSPVGLAAWLLDHNDADGQPAAAVATALNRTTSTTGELTRDEILDNITLYWLTNTGVSSSRLYWEYKGGFFNAKGVAIPVAVSVFPGEQYEAPRSWTERAYPKLIHYNRVEKGGHFAAWEQPQLFSEEVRAAFRSLR
;
A
#
# COMPACT_ATOMS: atom_id res chain seq x y z
N ASP A 1 -0.47 17.46 20.07
CA ASP A 1 -1.86 17.87 19.81
C ASP A 1 -1.88 18.99 18.78
N SER A 2 -1.64 18.65 17.51
CA SER A 2 -1.58 19.62 16.41
C SER A 2 -2.08 18.92 15.14
N PRO A 3 -3.18 19.38 14.53
CA PRO A 3 -3.69 18.77 13.30
C PRO A 3 -2.71 18.95 12.14
N VAL A 4 -1.96 20.06 12.11
CA VAL A 4 -0.89 20.30 11.13
C VAL A 4 0.26 19.31 11.33
N GLY A 5 0.63 19.04 12.58
CA GLY A 5 1.68 18.06 12.88
C GLY A 5 1.29 16.63 12.48
N LEU A 6 0.04 16.23 12.75
CA LEU A 6 -0.48 14.93 12.32
C LEU A 6 -0.53 14.83 10.79
N ALA A 7 -1.04 15.87 10.12
CA ALA A 7 -1.09 15.90 8.66
C ALA A 7 0.30 15.80 8.04
N ALA A 8 1.27 16.59 8.51
CA ALA A 8 2.64 16.54 8.00
C ALA A 8 3.24 15.12 8.11
N TRP A 9 3.03 14.45 9.25
CA TRP A 9 3.49 13.08 9.46
C TRP A 9 2.84 12.06 8.51
N LEU A 10 1.53 12.18 8.29
CA LEU A 10 0.76 11.31 7.40
C LEU A 10 0.97 11.62 5.90
N LEU A 11 1.59 12.74 5.55
CA LEU A 11 1.94 13.05 4.15
C LEU A 11 3.33 12.51 3.82
N ASP A 12 4.30 12.72 4.71
CA ASP A 12 5.72 12.49 4.47
C ASP A 12 6.14 11.02 4.46
N HIS A 13 5.49 10.14 5.24
CA HIS A 13 5.80 8.70 5.34
C HIS A 13 7.27 8.30 5.55
N ASN A 14 8.18 9.26 5.79
CA ASN A 14 9.61 9.10 5.95
C ASN A 14 10.30 8.35 4.77
N ASP A 15 9.77 8.53 3.56
CA ASP A 15 10.30 7.98 2.29
C ASP A 15 10.78 9.07 1.33
N ALA A 16 10.87 10.32 1.80
CA ALA A 16 11.25 11.51 1.04
C ALA A 16 10.31 11.76 -0.16
N ASP A 17 10.82 11.77 -1.39
CA ASP A 17 10.02 11.93 -2.60
C ASP A 17 9.67 10.57 -3.24
N GLY A 18 9.71 9.49 -2.44
CA GLY A 18 9.42 8.13 -2.84
C GLY A 18 7.93 7.80 -2.88
N GLN A 19 7.62 6.52 -2.70
CA GLN A 19 6.26 6.05 -2.54
C GLN A 19 6.10 5.44 -1.14
N PRO A 20 5.06 5.83 -0.39
CA PRO A 20 3.86 6.53 -0.88
C PRO A 20 3.89 8.07 -0.97
N ALA A 21 4.88 8.80 -0.43
CA ALA A 21 4.75 10.25 -0.25
C ALA A 21 4.53 11.05 -1.54
N ALA A 22 5.18 10.68 -2.64
CA ALA A 22 4.99 11.37 -3.93
C ALA A 22 3.57 11.20 -4.49
N ALA A 23 2.94 10.03 -4.33
CA ALA A 23 1.56 9.81 -4.75
C ALA A 23 0.61 10.69 -3.94
N VAL A 24 0.80 10.72 -2.62
CA VAL A 24 0.00 11.52 -1.69
C VAL A 24 0.17 13.02 -1.95
N ALA A 25 1.40 13.51 -2.11
CA ALA A 25 1.69 14.91 -2.42
C ALA A 25 1.08 15.33 -3.77
N THR A 26 1.16 14.47 -4.78
CA THR A 26 0.53 14.72 -6.09
C THR A 26 -1.00 14.82 -5.96
N ALA A 27 -1.62 13.96 -5.14
CA ALA A 27 -3.06 13.97 -4.89
C ALA A 27 -3.56 15.30 -4.32
N LEU A 28 -2.75 16.00 -3.52
CA LEU A 28 -3.11 17.31 -2.96
C LEU A 28 -3.36 18.38 -4.04
N ASN A 29 -2.83 18.21 -5.25
CA ASN A 29 -3.07 19.12 -6.37
C ASN A 29 -4.30 18.73 -7.22
N ARG A 30 -4.97 17.62 -6.90
CA ARG A 30 -6.13 17.10 -7.62
C ARG A 30 -7.39 17.24 -6.75
N THR A 31 -8.43 17.89 -7.26
CA THR A 31 -9.73 18.01 -6.55
C THR A 31 -10.79 17.06 -7.08
N THR A 32 -10.59 16.46 -8.25
CA THR A 32 -11.53 15.51 -8.87
C THR A 32 -10.77 14.43 -9.62
N SER A 33 -11.31 13.21 -9.67
CA SER A 33 -10.82 12.14 -10.54
C SER A 33 -11.99 11.47 -11.27
N THR A 34 -11.82 11.22 -12.57
CA THR A 34 -12.74 10.42 -13.39
C THR A 34 -12.32 8.96 -13.49
N THR A 35 -11.05 8.67 -13.25
CA THR A 35 -10.40 7.38 -13.45
C THR A 35 -10.02 6.68 -12.14
N GLY A 36 -10.29 7.31 -10.99
CA GLY A 36 -10.09 6.75 -9.64
C GLY A 36 -8.74 7.04 -9.01
N GLU A 37 -7.98 8.05 -9.50
CA GLU A 37 -6.76 8.50 -8.82
C GLU A 37 -7.07 9.31 -7.56
N LEU A 38 -6.13 9.23 -6.61
CA LEU A 38 -6.15 9.98 -5.36
C LEU A 38 -6.39 11.48 -5.56
N THR A 39 -7.30 12.02 -4.77
CA THR A 39 -7.64 13.44 -4.69
C THR A 39 -7.29 14.00 -3.32
N ARG A 40 -7.25 15.33 -3.22
CA ARG A 40 -7.04 16.03 -1.96
C ARG A 40 -8.04 15.61 -0.88
N ASP A 41 -9.31 15.45 -1.26
CA ASP A 41 -10.36 15.10 -0.30
C ASP A 41 -10.15 13.69 0.24
N GLU A 42 -9.74 12.73 -0.60
CA GLU A 42 -9.40 11.39 -0.12
C GLU A 42 -8.22 11.41 0.87
N ILE A 43 -7.18 12.21 0.60
CA ILE A 43 -6.06 12.37 1.55
C ILE A 43 -6.56 12.98 2.87
N LEU A 44 -7.41 14.00 2.80
CA LEU A 44 -7.99 14.65 3.98
C LEU A 44 -8.93 13.72 4.75
N ASP A 45 -9.67 12.84 4.08
CA ASP A 45 -10.53 11.84 4.72
C ASP A 45 -9.69 10.89 5.59
N ASN A 46 -8.55 10.41 5.06
CA ASN A 46 -7.64 9.56 5.81
C ASN A 46 -7.03 10.31 7.02
N ILE A 47 -6.56 11.56 6.83
CA ILE A 47 -6.04 12.38 7.95
C ILE A 47 -7.13 12.62 9.01
N THR A 48 -8.36 12.89 8.57
CA THR A 48 -9.51 13.14 9.43
C THR A 48 -9.87 11.90 10.26
N LEU A 49 -9.77 10.71 9.67
CA LEU A 49 -9.96 9.45 10.41
C LEU A 49 -8.98 9.34 11.59
N TYR A 50 -7.69 9.61 11.36
CA TYR A 50 -6.69 9.59 12.44
C TYR A 50 -6.95 10.67 13.49
N TRP A 51 -7.31 11.88 13.06
CA TRP A 51 -7.55 13.02 13.93
C TRP A 51 -8.76 12.80 14.83
N LEU A 52 -9.93 12.50 14.26
CA LEU A 52 -11.19 12.38 15.01
C LEU A 52 -11.22 11.16 15.93
N THR A 53 -10.46 10.12 15.62
CA THR A 53 -10.33 8.94 16.49
C THR A 53 -9.22 9.07 17.52
N ASN A 54 -8.41 10.14 17.46
CA ASN A 54 -7.23 10.36 18.31
C ASN A 54 -6.26 9.17 18.29
N THR A 55 -6.01 8.60 17.11
CA THR A 55 -5.29 7.32 16.98
C THR A 55 -3.83 7.44 16.54
N GLY A 56 -3.28 8.65 16.37
CA GLY A 56 -1.88 8.82 15.92
C GLY A 56 -0.84 8.11 16.79
N VAL A 57 -1.01 8.11 18.13
CA VAL A 57 -0.12 7.37 19.03
C VAL A 57 -0.41 5.87 18.99
N SER A 58 -1.68 5.46 19.04
CA SER A 58 -2.04 4.04 19.09
C SER A 58 -1.68 3.29 17.80
N SER A 59 -1.79 3.93 16.63
CA SER A 59 -1.33 3.35 15.35
C SER A 59 0.19 3.16 15.34
N SER A 60 0.94 4.14 15.85
CA SER A 60 2.40 4.11 15.91
C SER A 60 2.95 3.01 16.83
N ARG A 61 2.20 2.60 17.86
CA ARG A 61 2.62 1.51 18.77
C ARG A 61 2.87 0.19 18.05
N LEU A 62 2.20 -0.07 16.92
CA LEU A 62 2.45 -1.27 16.12
C LEU A 62 3.94 -1.40 15.74
N TYR A 63 4.59 -0.28 15.40
CA TYR A 63 6.01 -0.24 15.06
C TYR A 63 6.91 -0.53 16.27
N TRP A 64 6.52 -0.09 17.46
CA TRP A 64 7.24 -0.41 18.69
C TRP A 64 7.12 -1.90 19.03
N GLU A 65 5.93 -2.48 18.90
CA GLU A 65 5.66 -3.87 19.26
C GLU A 65 6.24 -4.88 18.26
N TYR A 66 6.36 -4.50 16.98
CA TYR A 66 6.90 -5.40 15.96
C TYR A 66 8.40 -5.65 16.16
N LYS A 67 8.75 -6.89 16.53
CA LYS A 67 10.15 -7.36 16.69
C LYS A 67 10.59 -8.33 15.57
N GLY A 68 9.79 -8.46 14.51
CA GLY A 68 10.07 -9.35 13.40
C GLY A 68 11.10 -8.79 12.41
N GLY A 69 11.55 -9.64 11.49
CA GLY A 69 12.33 -9.20 10.33
C GLY A 69 11.42 -8.93 9.13
N PHE A 70 11.63 -7.79 8.48
CA PHE A 70 10.81 -7.29 7.38
C PHE A 70 10.82 -8.16 6.12
N PHE A 71 11.93 -8.86 5.82
CA PHE A 71 12.12 -9.62 4.58
C PHE A 71 12.24 -11.13 4.76
N ASN A 72 11.74 -11.65 5.89
CA ASN A 72 11.89 -13.07 6.21
C ASN A 72 10.81 -13.91 5.53
N ALA A 73 11.21 -14.92 4.77
CA ALA A 73 10.29 -15.98 4.33
C ALA A 73 9.77 -16.75 5.55
N LYS A 74 8.44 -16.92 5.64
CA LYS A 74 7.77 -17.55 6.80
C LYS A 74 7.25 -18.97 6.54
N GLY A 75 7.60 -19.57 5.41
CA GLY A 75 7.18 -20.94 5.08
C GLY A 75 5.66 -21.09 4.91
N VAL A 76 5.01 -20.09 4.31
CA VAL A 76 3.56 -20.08 4.09
C VAL A 76 3.19 -21.20 3.11
N ALA A 77 2.38 -22.16 3.55
CA ALA A 77 2.06 -23.39 2.82
C ALA A 77 0.63 -23.43 2.22
N ILE A 78 -0.08 -22.31 2.25
CA ILE A 78 -1.38 -22.12 1.57
C ILE A 78 -1.17 -21.51 0.18
N PRO A 79 -2.17 -21.55 -0.72
CA PRO A 79 -2.11 -20.81 -1.98
C PRO A 79 -1.85 -19.31 -1.74
N VAL A 80 -0.89 -18.74 -2.46
CA VAL A 80 -0.52 -17.32 -2.38
C VAL A 80 -0.52 -16.69 -3.77
N ALA A 81 -0.98 -15.45 -3.86
CA ALA A 81 -0.88 -14.63 -5.07
C ALA A 81 -0.07 -13.36 -4.76
N VAL A 82 0.74 -12.92 -5.72
CA VAL A 82 1.54 -11.69 -5.59
C VAL A 82 1.40 -10.84 -6.84
N SER A 83 1.07 -9.56 -6.64
CA SER A 83 1.04 -8.53 -7.68
C SER A 83 2.03 -7.44 -7.31
N VAL A 84 2.99 -7.18 -8.19
CA VAL A 84 4.09 -6.22 -7.96
C VAL A 84 3.75 -4.91 -8.65
N PHE A 85 3.60 -3.85 -7.86
CA PHE A 85 3.33 -2.49 -8.34
C PHE A 85 4.66 -1.72 -8.48
N PRO A 86 4.89 -1.00 -9.58
CA PRO A 86 6.20 -0.40 -9.89
C PRO A 86 6.62 0.75 -8.96
N GLY A 87 5.68 1.32 -8.21
CA GLY A 87 5.94 2.31 -7.16
C GLY A 87 6.04 1.72 -5.77
N GLU A 88 6.04 0.39 -5.57
CA GLU A 88 6.22 -0.17 -4.22
C GLU A 88 7.69 -0.03 -3.78
N GLN A 89 7.92 0.28 -2.49
CA GLN A 89 9.26 0.41 -1.92
C GLN A 89 10.06 -0.90 -2.04
N TYR A 90 9.36 -2.04 -1.98
CA TYR A 90 9.96 -3.35 -2.16
C TYR A 90 9.27 -4.19 -3.24
N GLU A 91 9.79 -4.09 -4.46
CA GLU A 91 9.36 -4.91 -5.59
C GLU A 91 9.98 -6.32 -5.55
N ALA A 92 9.30 -7.26 -4.91
CA ALA A 92 9.77 -8.64 -4.80
C ALA A 92 9.88 -9.33 -6.18
N PRO A 93 11.08 -9.72 -6.65
CA PRO A 93 11.21 -10.39 -7.94
C PRO A 93 10.61 -11.79 -7.87
N ARG A 94 10.09 -12.27 -8.99
CA ARG A 94 9.44 -13.59 -9.12
C ARG A 94 10.25 -14.73 -8.48
N SER A 95 11.56 -14.77 -8.72
CA SER A 95 12.43 -15.81 -8.18
C SER A 95 12.51 -15.82 -6.65
N TRP A 96 12.36 -14.67 -5.99
CA TRP A 96 12.32 -14.60 -4.53
C TRP A 96 10.94 -15.00 -4.01
N THR A 97 9.89 -14.56 -4.71
CA THR A 97 8.50 -14.89 -4.41
C THR A 97 8.23 -16.39 -4.50
N GLU A 98 8.72 -17.06 -5.55
CA GLU A 98 8.61 -18.52 -5.72
C GLU A 98 9.33 -19.29 -4.61
N ARG A 99 10.49 -18.79 -4.14
CA ARG A 99 11.19 -19.38 -2.99
C ARG A 99 10.47 -19.16 -1.67
N ALA A 100 9.84 -18.00 -1.50
CA ALA A 100 9.12 -17.66 -0.27
C ALA A 100 7.76 -18.38 -0.17
N TYR A 101 7.12 -18.64 -1.32
CA TYR A 101 5.77 -19.21 -1.40
C TYR A 101 5.74 -20.45 -2.31
N PRO A 102 5.92 -21.66 -1.75
CA PRO A 102 5.91 -22.91 -2.53
C PRO A 102 4.60 -23.19 -3.28
N LYS A 103 3.48 -22.56 -2.88
CA LYS A 103 2.17 -22.64 -3.54
C LYS A 103 1.75 -21.30 -4.16
N LEU A 104 2.65 -20.65 -4.89
CA LEU A 104 2.36 -19.44 -5.64
C LEU A 104 1.41 -19.74 -6.81
N ILE A 105 0.19 -19.21 -6.77
CA ILE A 105 -0.87 -19.46 -7.77
C ILE A 105 -1.01 -18.34 -8.79
N HIS A 106 -0.47 -17.15 -8.49
CA HIS A 106 -0.48 -16.00 -9.39
C HIS A 106 0.74 -15.12 -9.08
N TYR A 107 1.40 -14.67 -10.14
CA TYR A 107 2.44 -13.65 -10.06
C TYR A 107 2.29 -12.73 -11.26
N ASN A 108 2.21 -11.43 -11.01
CA ASN A 108 2.23 -10.43 -12.06
C ASN A 108 3.02 -9.18 -11.63
N ARG A 109 3.63 -8.49 -12.57
CA ARG A 109 4.15 -7.13 -12.38
C ARG A 109 3.31 -6.20 -13.25
N VAL A 110 2.61 -5.27 -12.61
CA VAL A 110 1.68 -4.37 -13.30
C VAL A 110 2.38 -3.11 -13.80
N GLU A 111 1.69 -2.34 -14.65
CA GLU A 111 2.28 -1.20 -15.35
C GLU A 111 2.34 0.11 -14.54
N LYS A 112 1.53 0.24 -13.48
CA LYS A 112 1.40 1.49 -12.70
C LYS A 112 0.87 1.26 -11.28
N GLY A 113 0.97 2.30 -10.46
CA GLY A 113 0.61 2.32 -9.02
C GLY A 113 1.79 2.01 -8.12
N GLY A 114 1.64 2.27 -6.82
CA GLY A 114 2.68 2.05 -5.83
C GLY A 114 2.16 1.41 -4.54
N HIS A 115 2.62 1.95 -3.42
CA HIS A 115 2.43 1.39 -2.08
C HIS A 115 0.95 1.26 -1.68
N PHE A 116 0.12 2.23 -2.07
CA PHE A 116 -1.32 2.19 -1.81
C PHE A 116 -2.08 1.63 -3.01
N ALA A 117 -1.67 0.48 -3.53
CA ALA A 117 -2.17 -0.13 -4.77
C ALA A 117 -3.70 -0.05 -4.97
N ALA A 118 -4.48 -0.42 -3.95
CA ALA A 118 -5.95 -0.41 -4.03
C ALA A 118 -6.54 1.02 -4.05
N TRP A 119 -5.84 1.99 -3.45
CA TRP A 119 -6.27 3.38 -3.36
C TRP A 119 -5.80 4.18 -4.59
N GLU A 120 -4.60 3.90 -5.09
CA GLU A 120 -4.03 4.53 -6.28
C GLU A 120 -4.60 3.99 -7.59
N GLN A 121 -4.86 2.67 -7.68
CA GLN A 121 -5.27 1.98 -8.91
C GLN A 121 -6.40 0.96 -8.63
N PRO A 122 -7.60 1.41 -8.21
CA PRO A 122 -8.64 0.53 -7.69
C PRO A 122 -9.12 -0.53 -8.70
N GLN A 123 -9.21 -0.20 -9.99
CA GLN A 123 -9.63 -1.13 -11.04
C GLN A 123 -8.55 -2.21 -11.28
N LEU A 124 -7.30 -1.78 -11.46
CA LEU A 124 -6.16 -2.68 -11.67
C LEU A 124 -5.96 -3.63 -10.48
N PHE A 125 -6.03 -3.10 -9.25
CA PHE A 125 -6.00 -3.93 -8.04
C PHE A 125 -7.13 -4.96 -8.03
N SER A 126 -8.36 -4.55 -8.34
CA SER A 126 -9.52 -5.45 -8.37
C SER A 126 -9.39 -6.55 -9.43
N GLU A 127 -8.81 -6.23 -10.59
CA GLU A 127 -8.53 -7.19 -11.67
C GLU A 127 -7.49 -8.22 -11.25
N GLU A 128 -6.41 -7.79 -10.61
CA GLU A 128 -5.38 -8.66 -10.05
C GLU A 128 -5.93 -9.61 -8.97
N VAL A 129 -6.78 -9.10 -8.06
CA VAL A 129 -7.48 -9.96 -7.08
C VAL A 129 -8.36 -10.99 -7.81
N ARG A 130 -9.13 -10.59 -8.82
CA ARG A 130 -9.98 -11.54 -9.58
C ARG A 130 -9.15 -12.57 -10.34
N ALA A 131 -8.02 -12.17 -10.92
CA ALA A 131 -7.10 -13.08 -11.60
C ALA A 131 -6.52 -14.10 -10.62
N ALA A 132 -6.05 -13.65 -9.45
CA ALA A 132 -5.51 -14.50 -8.39
C ALA A 132 -6.50 -15.60 -7.95
N PHE A 133 -7.76 -15.24 -7.74
CA PHE A 133 -8.78 -16.20 -7.29
C PHE A 133 -9.39 -17.04 -8.42
N ARG A 134 -9.07 -16.79 -9.69
CA ARG A 134 -9.68 -17.51 -10.82
C ARG A 134 -9.41 -19.01 -10.79
N SER A 135 -8.23 -19.43 -10.32
CA SER A 135 -7.84 -20.83 -10.21
C SER A 135 -8.41 -21.55 -8.98
N LEU A 136 -9.08 -20.82 -8.09
CA LEU A 136 -9.63 -21.34 -6.82
C LEU A 136 -11.17 -21.43 -6.81
N ARG A 137 -11.82 -21.16 -7.94
CA ARG A 137 -13.29 -21.18 -8.09
C ARG A 137 -13.76 -22.45 -8.80
#